data_AF-A0A1R0XI18-F1
#
_entry.id   AF-A0A1R0XI18-F1
#
_cell.length_a   1.000
_cell.length_b   1.000
_cell.length_c   1.000
_cell.angle_alpha   90.00
_cell.angle_beta   90.00
_cell.angle_gamma   90.00
#
_symmetry.space_group_name_H-M   'P 1'
#
loop_
_entity.id
_entity.type
_entity.pdbx_description
1 polymer ?
#
loop_
_entity_poly.entity_id
_entity_poly.type
_entity_poly.pdbx_seq_one_letter_code
_entity_poly.pdbx_strand_id
1 'polypeptide(L)'
;MTPDVGNENNGYSALNWTTSTGVKGYDNSSSKYTSTAGRTISWNPRLEAGMAKISLYKLNWEDKADSNVKIEIVHNGTTDVLYMDLRPSFGAPVGWVDLGKYLFSGVGKEFVRLTRSTSTTSTIITRADAVKFEGNIQQKEPHKTIIIDDESIKIDNVVTTDADNANNGFSAPYWTTSTGVKGYNNSSSKFTDAVGRSITWNPRLEAGTARISFNKLDWADKADSNVKIEIVHNGITDVLFMDLRPSSGPSAGWVDLGSYYFSGDDSEFVRLTRTQPTTGKIITRADAGSLANYYDTMNKRWITFDEIDFPDSHTAILTDSSHGSDYDL
;
A
#
# COMPACT_ATOMS: atom_id res chain seq x y z
N MET A 1 7.28 -2.46 20.31
CA MET A 1 6.47 -1.57 19.48
C MET A 1 6.96 -1.74 18.06
N THR A 2 6.32 -2.62 17.30
CA THR A 2 6.42 -2.62 15.85
C THR A 2 5.52 -1.49 15.35
N PRO A 3 6.02 -0.55 14.53
CA PRO A 3 5.14 0.36 13.79
C PRO A 3 4.20 -0.47 12.91
N ASP A 4 2.96 -0.04 12.73
CA ASP A 4 2.08 -0.52 11.66
C ASP A 4 2.71 -0.10 10.32
N VAL A 5 3.69 -0.85 9.84
CA VAL A 5 4.27 -0.71 8.50
C VAL A 5 3.44 -1.60 7.58
N GLY A 6 2.59 -1.01 6.75
CA GLY A 6 1.81 -1.78 5.75
C GLY A 6 0.42 -1.25 5.42
N ASN A 7 -0.20 -0.41 6.26
CA ASN A 7 -1.60 0.00 6.08
C ASN A 7 -1.80 1.37 5.37
N GLU A 8 -0.73 1.97 4.85
CA GLU A 8 -0.79 3.28 4.18
C GLU A 8 -1.26 3.21 2.71
N ASN A 9 -1.56 2.01 2.19
CA ASN A 9 -1.93 1.77 0.80
C ASN A 9 -3.45 1.67 0.53
N ASN A 10 -4.31 1.44 1.54
CA ASN A 10 -5.77 1.33 1.36
C ASN A 10 -6.53 2.65 1.63
N GLY A 11 -5.81 3.74 1.90
CA GLY A 11 -6.42 5.04 2.24
C GLY A 11 -6.64 5.27 3.73
N TYR A 12 -6.29 4.31 4.60
CA TYR A 12 -6.32 4.49 6.04
C TYR A 12 -4.94 4.94 6.59
N SER A 13 -4.93 5.73 7.67
CA SER A 13 -3.71 6.07 8.40
C SER A 13 -3.99 6.36 9.86
N ALA A 14 -3.24 5.73 10.77
CA ALA A 14 -3.39 5.85 12.21
C ALA A 14 -2.03 5.93 12.93
N LEU A 15 -1.12 6.78 12.42
CA LEU A 15 0.25 6.87 12.94
C LEU A 15 0.27 7.19 14.44
N ASN A 16 1.02 6.40 15.20
CA ASN A 16 1.11 6.51 16.67
C ASN A 16 -0.22 6.30 17.39
N TRP A 17 -1.18 5.54 16.86
CA TRP A 17 -2.29 5.01 17.65
C TRP A 17 -1.97 3.61 18.14
N THR A 18 -2.58 3.21 19.25
CA THR A 18 -2.40 1.88 19.82
C THR A 18 -3.58 0.98 19.43
N THR A 19 -3.30 -0.21 18.93
CA THR A 19 -4.32 -1.24 18.66
C THR A 19 -4.88 -1.80 19.97
N SER A 20 -6.19 -2.02 20.02
CA SER A 20 -6.92 -2.62 21.13
C SER A 20 -7.69 -3.84 20.65
N THR A 21 -7.38 -4.99 21.24
CA THR A 21 -8.07 -6.26 20.97
C THR A 21 -9.31 -6.47 21.86
N GLY A 22 -9.37 -5.76 23.01
CA GLY A 22 -10.45 -5.91 24.00
C GLY A 22 -11.68 -5.03 23.77
N VAL A 23 -11.56 -3.93 23.03
CA VAL A 23 -12.71 -3.12 22.59
C VAL A 23 -12.86 -3.34 21.09
N LYS A 24 -13.97 -3.96 20.69
CA LYS A 24 -14.22 -4.36 19.31
C LYS A 24 -14.86 -3.25 18.50
N GLY A 25 -14.41 -3.12 17.25
CA GLY A 25 -14.98 -2.25 16.24
C GLY A 25 -16.12 -2.90 15.46
N TYR A 26 -16.36 -2.39 14.26
CA TYR A 26 -17.26 -2.98 13.28
C TYR A 26 -16.78 -4.38 12.91
N ASP A 27 -17.72 -5.30 12.75
CA ASP A 27 -17.44 -6.70 12.39
C ASP A 27 -16.36 -7.40 13.23
N ASN A 28 -16.36 -7.11 14.55
CA ASN A 28 -15.39 -7.66 15.51
C ASN A 28 -13.91 -7.31 15.24
N SER A 29 -13.65 -6.29 14.43
CA SER A 29 -12.32 -5.74 14.19
C SER A 29 -11.64 -5.29 15.49
N SER A 30 -10.32 -5.22 15.47
CA SER A 30 -9.59 -4.48 16.51
C SER A 30 -9.83 -2.99 16.35
N SER A 31 -9.91 -2.25 17.46
CA SER A 31 -10.03 -0.79 17.42
C SER A 31 -8.69 -0.10 17.66
N LYS A 32 -8.57 1.16 17.27
CA LYS A 32 -7.43 2.02 17.65
C LYS A 32 -7.80 2.95 18.80
N TYR A 33 -6.81 3.30 19.62
CA TYR A 33 -6.98 4.31 20.65
C TYR A 33 -5.74 5.19 20.87
N THR A 34 -5.97 6.37 21.45
CA THR A 34 -4.91 7.29 21.88
C THR A 34 -5.32 8.12 23.09
N SER A 35 -4.36 8.43 23.96
CA SER A 35 -4.47 9.41 25.04
C SER A 35 -3.73 10.72 24.75
N THR A 36 -3.05 10.84 23.60
CA THR A 36 -2.20 12.00 23.27
C THR A 36 -2.95 13.00 22.39
N ALA A 37 -3.11 14.23 22.89
CA ALA A 37 -3.76 15.33 22.16
C ALA A 37 -3.09 15.58 20.81
N GLY A 38 -3.89 15.94 19.80
CA GLY A 38 -3.43 16.24 18.45
C GLY A 38 -3.11 15.02 17.59
N ARG A 39 -3.15 13.79 18.12
CA ARG A 39 -3.06 12.59 17.27
C ARG A 39 -4.29 12.48 16.40
N THR A 40 -4.06 12.04 15.16
CA THR A 40 -5.08 11.94 14.12
C THR A 40 -5.15 10.54 13.55
N ILE A 41 -6.33 10.17 13.09
CA ILE A 41 -6.60 8.96 12.31
C ILE A 41 -7.45 9.38 11.11
N SER A 42 -7.16 8.86 9.93
CA SER A 42 -7.78 9.31 8.68
C SER A 42 -8.18 8.15 7.77
N TRP A 43 -9.30 8.35 7.05
CA TRP A 43 -9.86 7.45 6.04
C TRP A 43 -10.06 8.24 4.75
N ASN A 44 -9.26 7.93 3.73
CA ASN A 44 -9.33 8.47 2.38
C ASN A 44 -9.87 7.37 1.45
N PRO A 45 -11.15 7.41 1.08
CA PRO A 45 -11.76 6.39 0.24
C PRO A 45 -11.34 6.46 -1.23
N ARG A 46 -10.62 7.50 -1.66
CA ARG A 46 -10.22 7.74 -3.06
C ARG A 46 -11.38 7.53 -4.02
N LEU A 47 -12.46 8.28 -3.85
CA LEU A 47 -13.64 8.14 -4.71
C LEU A 47 -13.42 8.82 -6.07
N GLU A 48 -14.14 8.39 -7.08
CA GLU A 48 -14.52 9.20 -8.24
C GLU A 48 -15.49 10.32 -7.81
N ALA A 49 -15.71 11.30 -8.67
CA ALA A 49 -16.62 12.40 -8.37
C ALA A 49 -18.05 11.89 -8.11
N GLY A 50 -18.66 12.29 -7.00
CA GLY A 50 -19.99 11.82 -6.62
C GLY A 50 -20.46 12.27 -5.24
N MET A 51 -21.74 12.08 -4.95
CA MET A 51 -22.32 12.36 -3.64
C MET A 51 -22.19 11.13 -2.72
N ALA A 52 -21.46 11.27 -1.62
CA ALA A 52 -21.31 10.23 -0.60
C ALA A 52 -22.05 10.62 0.69
N LYS A 53 -22.83 9.70 1.23
CA LYS A 53 -23.24 9.68 2.63
C LYS A 53 -22.09 9.10 3.45
N ILE A 54 -21.70 9.79 4.52
CA ILE A 54 -20.58 9.37 5.39
C ILE A 54 -21.14 8.96 6.75
N SER A 55 -20.69 7.82 7.27
CA SER A 55 -20.97 7.39 8.64
C SER A 55 -19.70 6.99 9.38
N LEU A 56 -19.60 7.30 10.67
CA LEU A 56 -18.53 6.83 11.55
C LEU A 56 -19.06 5.70 12.45
N TYR A 57 -18.27 4.65 12.67
CA TYR A 57 -18.64 3.60 13.61
C TYR A 57 -18.31 4.00 15.05
N LYS A 58 -19.34 4.26 15.86
CA LYS A 58 -19.22 4.56 17.28
C LYS A 58 -19.13 3.28 18.11
N LEU A 59 -18.03 3.13 18.85
CA LEU A 59 -17.74 1.92 19.62
C LEU A 59 -18.54 1.83 20.92
N ASN A 60 -18.81 0.61 21.39
CA ASN A 60 -19.44 0.37 22.69
C ASN A 60 -18.40 0.40 23.82
N TRP A 61 -18.06 1.60 24.31
CA TRP A 61 -17.10 1.75 25.40
C TRP A 61 -17.36 3.01 26.23
N GLU A 62 -17.81 2.87 27.48
CA GLU A 62 -18.19 4.01 28.33
C GLU A 62 -17.06 4.53 29.22
N ASP A 63 -16.22 3.65 29.77
CA ASP A 63 -15.11 4.04 30.65
C ASP A 63 -14.21 5.05 29.92
N LYS A 64 -13.96 6.24 30.46
CA LYS A 64 -13.02 7.24 29.89
C LYS A 64 -13.27 7.63 28.42
N ALA A 65 -14.46 7.47 27.87
CA ALA A 65 -14.74 7.85 26.48
C ALA A 65 -14.66 9.37 26.25
N ASP A 66 -14.04 9.74 25.14
CA ASP A 66 -13.86 11.14 24.74
C ASP A 66 -15.19 11.77 24.30
N SER A 67 -15.61 12.81 25.01
CA SER A 67 -16.90 13.46 24.78
C SER A 67 -16.85 14.59 23.74
N ASN A 68 -15.66 14.88 23.18
CA ASN A 68 -15.53 15.98 22.23
C ASN A 68 -14.39 15.76 21.22
N VAL A 69 -14.52 14.73 20.39
CA VAL A 69 -13.58 14.51 19.28
C VAL A 69 -13.89 15.45 18.12
N LYS A 70 -12.86 15.94 17.44
CA LYS A 70 -13.02 16.75 16.23
C LYS A 70 -12.98 15.81 15.02
N ILE A 71 -13.97 15.91 14.15
CA ILE A 71 -14.04 15.18 12.88
C ILE A 71 -13.99 16.21 11.75
N GLU A 72 -13.09 16.01 10.80
CA GLU A 72 -12.94 16.83 9.60
C GLU A 72 -13.31 15.99 8.39
N ILE A 73 -14.16 16.53 7.52
CA ILE A 73 -14.58 15.92 6.27
C ILE A 73 -14.09 16.85 5.16
N VAL A 74 -13.02 16.45 4.49
CA VAL A 74 -12.43 17.19 3.36
C VAL A 74 -13.04 16.67 2.08
N HIS A 75 -13.76 17.52 1.35
CA HIS A 75 -14.47 17.16 0.14
C HIS A 75 -14.63 18.39 -0.78
N ASN A 76 -14.57 18.20 -2.10
CA ASN A 76 -14.73 19.20 -3.15
C ASN A 76 -14.05 20.56 -2.86
N GLY A 77 -12.80 20.52 -2.37
CA GLY A 77 -12.00 21.71 -2.05
C GLY A 77 -12.42 22.47 -0.78
N THR A 78 -13.36 21.94 0.00
CA THR A 78 -13.80 22.48 1.30
C THR A 78 -13.57 21.47 2.43
N THR A 79 -13.69 21.95 3.67
CA THR A 79 -13.60 21.13 4.87
C THR A 79 -14.77 21.44 5.79
N ASP A 80 -15.59 20.44 6.07
CA ASP A 80 -16.60 20.49 7.12
C ASP A 80 -16.02 19.96 8.43
N VAL A 81 -16.37 20.61 9.54
CA VAL A 81 -15.87 20.25 10.88
C VAL A 81 -17.05 19.91 11.78
N LEU A 82 -17.02 18.70 12.32
CA LEU A 82 -18.01 18.19 13.27
C LEU A 82 -17.33 17.90 14.62
N TYR A 83 -18.12 17.92 15.68
CA TYR A 83 -17.70 17.48 17.00
C TYR A 83 -18.63 16.36 17.46
N MET A 84 -18.06 15.30 18.02
CA MET A 84 -18.82 14.13 18.46
C MET A 84 -18.46 13.70 19.88
N ASP A 85 -19.49 13.26 20.59
CA ASP A 85 -19.37 12.57 21.88
C ASP A 85 -19.36 11.05 21.68
N LEU A 86 -18.22 10.42 22.01
CA LEU A 86 -18.04 8.98 21.85
C LEU A 86 -18.59 8.16 23.02
N ARG A 87 -19.13 8.76 24.07
CA ARG A 87 -19.75 8.02 25.19
C ARG A 87 -21.01 7.29 24.71
N PRO A 88 -21.11 5.94 24.83
CA PRO A 88 -22.29 5.18 24.47
C PRO A 88 -23.59 5.69 25.07
N SER A 89 -23.53 6.24 26.29
CA SER A 89 -24.68 6.80 27.02
C SER A 89 -25.18 8.16 26.52
N PHE A 90 -24.48 8.82 25.58
CA PHE A 90 -24.79 10.19 25.14
C PHE A 90 -24.81 10.35 23.62
N GLY A 91 -25.72 11.18 23.11
CA GLY A 91 -25.81 11.50 21.68
C GLY A 91 -26.30 10.33 20.83
N ALA A 92 -25.64 10.07 19.71
CA ALA A 92 -25.98 8.97 18.81
C ALA A 92 -25.69 7.59 19.44
N PRO A 93 -26.48 6.56 19.13
CA PRO A 93 -26.25 5.21 19.65
C PRO A 93 -24.91 4.64 19.16
N VAL A 94 -24.44 3.60 19.85
CA VAL A 94 -23.36 2.73 19.36
C VAL A 94 -23.72 2.18 17.98
N GLY A 95 -22.73 2.06 17.10
CA GLY A 95 -22.88 1.61 15.72
C GLY A 95 -22.66 2.73 14.72
N TRP A 96 -23.23 2.61 13.52
CA TRP A 96 -23.06 3.60 12.46
C TRP A 96 -23.77 4.91 12.79
N VAL A 97 -23.01 5.98 12.93
CA VAL A 97 -23.49 7.34 13.16
C VAL A 97 -23.36 8.15 11.87
N ASP A 98 -24.49 8.68 11.39
CA ASP A 98 -24.56 9.52 10.20
C ASP A 98 -23.82 10.85 10.42
N LEU A 99 -22.84 11.15 9.57
CA LEU A 99 -22.10 12.42 9.57
C LEU A 99 -22.62 13.39 8.51
N GLY A 100 -23.51 12.96 7.61
CA GLY A 100 -24.09 13.79 6.55
C GLY A 100 -23.75 13.30 5.13
N LYS A 101 -24.12 14.13 4.15
CA LYS A 101 -23.91 13.88 2.72
C LYS A 101 -23.04 14.96 2.10
N TYR A 102 -22.02 14.55 1.37
CA TYR A 102 -20.97 15.43 0.88
C TYR A 102 -20.66 15.13 -0.59
N LEU A 103 -20.42 16.19 -1.36
CA LEU A 103 -19.97 16.07 -2.75
C LEU A 103 -18.46 15.88 -2.76
N PHE A 104 -17.99 14.77 -3.32
CA PHE A 104 -16.59 14.49 -3.60
C PHE A 104 -16.27 14.87 -5.05
N SER A 105 -15.14 15.52 -5.29
CA SER A 105 -14.68 15.95 -6.62
C SER A 105 -13.88 14.89 -7.36
N GLY A 106 -13.42 13.85 -6.66
CA GLY A 106 -12.70 12.73 -7.25
C GLY A 106 -11.19 12.94 -7.43
N VAL A 107 -10.63 13.97 -6.78
CA VAL A 107 -9.21 14.34 -6.90
C VAL A 107 -8.27 13.48 -6.04
N GLY A 108 -8.81 12.50 -5.31
CA GLY A 108 -8.02 11.55 -4.50
C GLY A 108 -7.41 12.12 -3.20
N LYS A 109 -7.63 13.41 -2.89
CA LYS A 109 -7.13 14.09 -1.67
C LYS A 109 -8.21 14.35 -0.62
N GLU A 110 -9.36 13.71 -0.79
CA GLU A 110 -10.57 13.90 0.03
C GLU A 110 -10.67 12.78 1.07
N PHE A 111 -10.98 13.14 2.32
CA PHE A 111 -10.88 12.20 3.44
C PHE A 111 -11.76 12.59 4.62
N VAL A 112 -11.99 11.62 5.51
CA VAL A 112 -12.49 11.85 6.86
C VAL A 112 -11.32 11.72 7.83
N ARG A 113 -11.17 12.66 8.76
CA ARG A 113 -10.12 12.65 9.78
C ARG A 113 -10.70 12.89 11.16
N LEU A 114 -10.38 12.01 12.09
CA LEU A 114 -10.69 12.20 13.50
C LEU A 114 -9.43 12.67 14.22
N THR A 115 -9.55 13.76 14.98
CA THR A 115 -8.50 14.36 15.79
C THR A 115 -8.90 14.35 17.26
N ARG A 116 -8.02 13.80 18.12
CA ARG A 116 -8.16 13.99 19.56
C ARG A 116 -7.90 15.44 19.92
N SER A 117 -8.92 16.14 20.41
CA SER A 117 -8.80 17.52 20.92
C SER A 117 -8.62 17.58 22.43
N THR A 118 -8.94 16.49 23.15
CA THR A 118 -8.82 16.40 24.60
C THR A 118 -7.35 16.35 25.04
N SER A 119 -7.01 17.14 26.09
CA SER A 119 -5.65 17.26 26.63
C SER A 119 -5.00 15.91 26.92
N THR A 120 -3.68 15.84 26.69
CA THR A 120 -2.85 14.64 26.98
C THR A 120 -2.83 14.30 28.47
N THR A 121 -3.03 15.28 29.35
CA THR A 121 -3.06 15.06 30.81
C THR A 121 -4.39 14.50 31.31
N SER A 122 -5.40 14.38 30.44
CA SER A 122 -6.69 13.79 30.78
C SER A 122 -6.61 12.26 30.87
N THR A 123 -7.39 11.67 31.78
CA THR A 123 -7.57 10.21 31.86
C THR A 123 -8.47 9.65 30.76
N ILE A 124 -9.13 10.53 29.99
CA ILE A 124 -10.00 10.21 28.85
C ILE A 124 -9.17 9.64 27.68
N ILE A 125 -9.73 8.70 26.93
CA ILE A 125 -9.13 8.09 25.75
C ILE A 125 -10.05 8.29 24.54
N THR A 126 -9.44 8.57 23.40
CA THR A 126 -10.14 8.65 22.12
C THR A 126 -10.00 7.32 21.39
N ARG A 127 -11.10 6.76 20.91
CA ARG A 127 -11.14 5.49 20.18
C ARG A 127 -11.76 5.67 18.80
N ALA A 128 -11.29 4.88 17.85
CA ALA A 128 -11.75 4.91 16.47
C ALA A 128 -11.59 3.51 15.83
N ASP A 129 -12.33 3.29 14.76
CA ASP A 129 -12.28 2.04 14.00
C ASP A 129 -12.60 2.31 12.51
N ALA A 130 -13.89 2.41 12.15
CA ALA A 130 -14.31 2.43 10.75
C ALA A 130 -15.10 3.68 10.34
N VAL A 131 -14.96 4.03 9.06
CA VAL A 131 -15.82 4.99 8.36
C VAL A 131 -16.43 4.31 7.15
N LYS A 132 -17.71 4.55 6.91
CA LYS A 132 -18.48 4.04 5.78
C LYS A 132 -18.88 5.17 4.84
N PHE A 133 -18.68 4.95 3.55
CA PHE A 133 -19.08 5.84 2.45
C PHE A 133 -20.12 5.14 1.59
N GLU A 134 -21.31 5.72 1.46
CA GLU A 134 -22.46 5.14 0.74
C GLU A 134 -23.01 6.13 -0.30
N GLY A 135 -23.28 5.68 -1.53
CA GLY A 135 -23.97 6.51 -2.53
C GLY A 135 -23.67 6.09 -3.97
N ASN A 136 -24.03 6.94 -4.92
CA ASN A 136 -23.61 6.78 -6.31
C ASN A 136 -22.15 7.21 -6.45
N ILE A 137 -21.27 6.46 -5.81
CA ILE A 137 -19.83 6.69 -5.74
C ILE A 137 -19.15 5.44 -6.24
N GLN A 138 -18.05 5.63 -6.96
CA GLN A 138 -17.14 4.55 -7.34
C GLN A 138 -15.81 4.86 -6.67
N GLN A 139 -15.12 3.83 -6.17
CA GLN A 139 -13.73 4.04 -5.78
C GLN A 139 -12.89 4.20 -7.05
N LYS A 140 -12.03 5.21 -7.06
CA LYS A 140 -10.94 5.35 -8.02
C LYS A 140 -9.90 4.30 -7.64
N GLU A 141 -9.73 3.29 -8.50
CA GLU A 141 -8.81 2.17 -8.26
C GLU A 141 -7.48 2.66 -7.67
N PRO A 142 -7.04 2.09 -6.54
CA PRO A 142 -6.03 2.75 -5.73
C PRO A 142 -4.62 2.74 -6.34
N HIS A 143 -4.35 1.92 -7.36
CA HIS A 143 -3.11 1.87 -8.17
C HIS A 143 -3.23 0.69 -9.15
N LYS A 144 -2.51 0.73 -10.28
CA LYS A 144 -2.23 -0.51 -11.03
C LYS A 144 -0.93 -1.13 -10.52
N THR A 145 -0.94 -2.42 -10.24
CA THR A 145 0.25 -3.20 -9.93
C THR A 145 0.75 -3.88 -11.20
N ILE A 146 1.96 -3.52 -11.62
CA ILE A 146 2.63 -4.13 -12.77
C ILE A 146 3.78 -4.98 -12.24
N ILE A 147 3.70 -6.28 -12.45
CA ILE A 147 4.77 -7.23 -12.13
C ILE A 147 5.42 -7.64 -13.43
N ILE A 148 6.72 -7.40 -13.56
CA ILE A 148 7.53 -7.87 -14.69
C ILE A 148 8.43 -8.99 -14.18
N ASP A 149 8.25 -10.16 -14.79
CA ASP A 149 8.97 -11.37 -14.49
C ASP A 149 9.68 -11.89 -15.76
N ASP A 150 10.61 -12.82 -15.60
CA ASP A 150 11.44 -13.31 -16.71
C ASP A 150 10.67 -14.07 -17.80
N GLU A 151 9.43 -14.46 -17.52
CA GLU A 151 8.53 -15.17 -18.42
C GLU A 151 7.20 -14.44 -18.69
N SER A 152 6.84 -13.42 -17.90
CA SER A 152 5.51 -12.79 -17.99
C SER A 152 5.49 -11.34 -17.50
N ILE A 153 4.48 -10.59 -17.95
CA ILE A 153 4.06 -9.34 -17.33
C ILE A 153 2.63 -9.51 -16.83
N LYS A 154 2.38 -9.09 -15.59
CA LYS A 154 1.04 -9.10 -14.97
C LYS A 154 0.66 -7.68 -14.61
N ILE A 155 -0.59 -7.33 -14.90
CA ILE A 155 -1.20 -6.07 -14.49
C ILE A 155 -2.40 -6.44 -13.62
N ASP A 156 -2.38 -6.04 -12.35
CA ASP A 156 -3.42 -6.36 -11.36
C ASP A 156 -3.73 -7.86 -11.29
N ASN A 157 -2.68 -8.67 -11.19
CA ASN A 157 -2.71 -10.15 -11.20
C ASN A 157 -3.24 -10.80 -12.49
N VAL A 158 -3.66 -10.02 -13.49
CA VAL A 158 -4.02 -10.52 -14.82
C VAL A 158 -2.75 -10.65 -15.67
N VAL A 159 -2.48 -11.87 -16.14
CA VAL A 159 -1.45 -12.10 -17.15
C VAL A 159 -1.94 -11.46 -18.45
N THR A 160 -1.31 -10.36 -18.85
CA THR A 160 -1.60 -9.79 -20.17
C THR A 160 -0.89 -10.66 -21.20
N THR A 161 -1.66 -11.49 -21.91
CA THR A 161 -1.15 -12.23 -23.06
C THR A 161 -0.93 -11.24 -24.19
N ASP A 162 0.26 -10.65 -24.24
CA ASP A 162 0.76 -10.11 -25.50
C ASP A 162 0.93 -11.31 -26.44
N ALA A 163 0.13 -11.35 -27.51
CA ALA A 163 0.09 -12.47 -28.46
C ALA A 163 1.44 -12.73 -29.13
N ASP A 164 2.38 -11.76 -29.07
CA ASP A 164 3.71 -11.89 -29.64
C ASP A 164 4.84 -11.98 -28.59
N ASN A 165 4.58 -11.72 -27.30
CA ASN A 165 5.55 -11.73 -26.17
C ASN A 165 7.00 -11.34 -26.53
N ALA A 166 7.18 -10.39 -27.44
CA ALA A 166 8.50 -10.11 -28.01
C ALA A 166 9.33 -9.23 -27.06
N ASN A 167 8.68 -8.52 -26.13
CA ASN A 167 9.35 -7.62 -25.20
C ASN A 167 8.46 -7.28 -23.99
N ASN A 168 8.36 -8.17 -23.01
CA ASN A 168 7.67 -7.99 -21.71
C ASN A 168 8.35 -6.96 -20.78
N GLY A 169 9.28 -6.15 -21.29
CA GLY A 169 10.04 -5.18 -20.50
C GLY A 169 11.20 -5.80 -19.74
N PHE A 170 11.36 -7.12 -19.74
CA PHE A 170 12.45 -7.83 -19.09
C PHE A 170 13.64 -8.02 -20.05
N SER A 171 14.86 -7.76 -19.55
CA SER A 171 16.09 -8.04 -20.30
C SER A 171 17.21 -8.51 -19.38
N ALA A 172 17.74 -9.70 -19.63
CA ALA A 172 18.81 -10.31 -18.84
C ALA A 172 19.92 -10.92 -19.75
N PRO A 173 20.56 -10.13 -20.62
CA PRO A 173 21.55 -10.65 -21.56
C PRO A 173 22.72 -11.31 -20.83
N TYR A 174 23.06 -12.53 -21.24
CA TYR A 174 24.12 -13.35 -20.65
C TYR A 174 23.89 -13.74 -19.18
N TRP A 175 22.66 -13.69 -18.67
CA TRP A 175 22.30 -14.34 -17.42
C TRP A 175 21.89 -15.79 -17.67
N THR A 176 22.15 -16.64 -16.68
CA THR A 176 21.79 -18.06 -16.74
C THR A 176 20.47 -18.27 -16.00
N THR A 177 19.56 -19.05 -16.58
CA THR A 177 18.32 -19.48 -15.91
C THR A 177 18.61 -20.56 -14.88
N SER A 178 17.95 -20.49 -13.71
CA SER A 178 17.98 -21.50 -12.67
C SER A 178 16.59 -22.05 -12.39
N THR A 179 16.47 -23.36 -12.42
CA THR A 179 15.24 -24.08 -12.03
C THR A 179 15.25 -24.53 -10.57
N GLY A 180 16.41 -24.47 -9.90
CA GLY A 180 16.60 -24.96 -8.52
C GLY A 180 16.41 -23.91 -7.42
N VAL A 181 16.56 -22.62 -7.74
CA VAL A 181 16.18 -21.51 -6.85
C VAL A 181 14.97 -20.84 -7.47
N LYS A 182 13.85 -20.86 -6.76
CA LYS A 182 12.56 -20.40 -7.27
C LYS A 182 12.35 -18.91 -7.04
N GLY A 183 11.77 -18.27 -8.04
CA GLY A 183 11.33 -16.89 -8.02
C GLY A 183 9.93 -16.71 -7.45
N TYR A 184 9.37 -15.55 -7.71
CA TYR A 184 7.99 -15.18 -7.46
C TYR A 184 7.05 -16.21 -8.12
N ASN A 185 6.01 -16.63 -7.40
CA ASN A 185 5.06 -17.65 -7.88
C ASN A 185 5.70 -18.94 -8.43
N ASN A 186 6.85 -19.35 -7.89
CA ASN A 186 7.60 -20.54 -8.29
C ASN A 186 8.18 -20.50 -9.73
N SER A 187 8.33 -19.32 -10.31
CA SER A 187 9.02 -19.08 -11.59
C SER A 187 10.49 -19.53 -11.54
N SER A 188 11.12 -19.58 -12.73
CA SER A 188 12.56 -19.73 -12.83
C SER A 188 13.25 -18.43 -12.41
N SER A 189 14.46 -18.50 -11.85
CA SER A 189 15.23 -17.28 -11.55
C SER A 189 16.38 -17.07 -12.52
N LYS A 190 16.87 -15.84 -12.66
CA LYS A 190 18.11 -15.55 -13.39
C LYS A 190 19.29 -15.38 -12.44
N PHE A 191 20.47 -15.80 -12.89
CA PHE A 191 21.70 -15.58 -12.13
C PHE A 191 22.94 -15.30 -12.97
N THR A 192 23.93 -14.67 -12.35
CA THR A 192 25.25 -14.46 -12.92
C THR A 192 26.36 -14.45 -11.87
N ASP A 193 27.54 -14.92 -12.24
CA ASP A 193 28.80 -14.76 -11.51
C ASP A 193 29.72 -13.67 -12.10
N ALA A 194 29.34 -13.05 -13.22
CA ALA A 194 30.18 -12.12 -13.97
C ALA A 194 29.91 -10.66 -13.61
N VAL A 195 30.96 -9.93 -13.25
CA VAL A 195 30.90 -8.49 -12.93
C VAL A 195 30.47 -7.69 -14.16
N GLY A 196 29.66 -6.65 -13.93
CA GLY A 196 29.17 -5.75 -14.97
C GLY A 196 27.96 -6.27 -15.74
N ARG A 197 27.55 -7.53 -15.53
CA ARG A 197 26.27 -8.02 -16.08
C ARG A 197 25.11 -7.34 -15.35
N SER A 198 24.10 -7.01 -16.13
CA SER A 198 22.89 -6.34 -15.65
C SER A 198 21.62 -7.03 -16.13
N ILE A 199 20.57 -6.83 -15.35
CA ILE A 199 19.21 -7.28 -15.61
C ILE A 199 18.30 -6.06 -15.46
N THR A 200 17.36 -5.88 -16.38
CA THR A 200 16.54 -4.66 -16.49
C THR A 200 15.06 -5.02 -16.57
N TRP A 201 14.23 -4.24 -15.86
CA TRP A 201 12.78 -4.24 -15.94
C TRP A 201 12.32 -2.85 -16.40
N ASN A 202 11.80 -2.77 -17.63
CA ASN A 202 11.19 -1.57 -18.20
C ASN A 202 9.66 -1.72 -18.16
N PRO A 203 8.98 -0.98 -17.27
CA PRO A 203 7.54 -1.10 -17.06
C PRO A 203 6.67 -0.40 -18.11
N ARG A 204 7.23 0.46 -18.97
CA ARG A 204 6.48 1.29 -19.93
C ARG A 204 5.25 1.95 -19.30
N LEU A 205 5.48 2.59 -18.16
CA LEU A 205 4.43 3.26 -17.42
C LEU A 205 3.88 4.44 -18.22
N GLU A 206 2.60 4.75 -18.03
CA GLU A 206 2.12 6.11 -18.30
C GLU A 206 2.69 7.06 -17.24
N ALA A 207 2.72 8.35 -17.56
CA ALA A 207 3.20 9.39 -16.65
C ALA A 207 2.49 9.32 -15.28
N GLY A 208 3.26 9.31 -14.20
CA GLY A 208 2.69 9.16 -12.86
C GLY A 208 3.73 8.76 -11.81
N THR A 209 3.31 8.73 -10.55
CA THR A 209 4.19 8.29 -9.45
C THR A 209 4.04 6.78 -9.26
N ALA A 210 5.13 6.04 -9.32
CA ALA A 210 5.16 4.61 -9.03
C ALA A 210 5.96 4.29 -7.77
N ARG A 211 5.43 3.40 -6.93
CA ARG A 211 6.20 2.71 -5.89
C ARG A 211 6.87 1.49 -6.50
N ILE A 212 8.16 1.31 -6.23
CA ILE A 212 8.99 0.29 -6.86
C ILE A 212 9.39 -0.73 -5.81
N SER A 213 9.21 -2.02 -6.11
CA SER A 213 9.65 -3.14 -5.29
C SER A 213 10.43 -4.17 -6.10
N PHE A 214 11.38 -4.82 -5.45
CA PHE A 214 12.21 -5.89 -6.05
C PHE A 214 11.99 -7.21 -5.29
N ASN A 215 11.75 -8.31 -6.01
CA ASN A 215 11.60 -9.62 -5.38
C ASN A 215 12.97 -10.22 -5.03
N LYS A 216 13.35 -10.14 -3.76
CA LYS A 216 14.58 -10.72 -3.24
C LYS A 216 14.39 -12.22 -3.00
N LEU A 217 15.25 -13.03 -3.62
CA LEU A 217 15.21 -14.47 -3.47
C LEU A 217 15.81 -14.94 -2.15
N ASP A 218 15.26 -16.02 -1.59
CA ASP A 218 15.84 -16.70 -0.43
C ASP A 218 16.95 -17.65 -0.86
N TRP A 219 18.21 -17.22 -0.70
CA TRP A 219 19.35 -18.08 -0.97
C TRP A 219 20.60 -17.70 -0.16
N ALA A 220 21.00 -18.58 0.75
CA ALA A 220 21.99 -18.26 1.79
C ALA A 220 23.46 -18.36 1.37
N ASP A 221 23.83 -19.27 0.47
CA ASP A 221 25.22 -19.73 0.46
C ASP A 221 26.17 -18.92 -0.43
N LYS A 222 25.64 -18.10 -1.36
CA LYS A 222 26.43 -17.45 -2.42
C LYS A 222 25.89 -16.09 -2.87
N ALA A 223 24.93 -15.52 -2.15
CA ALA A 223 24.31 -14.26 -2.55
C ALA A 223 25.30 -13.09 -2.51
N ASP A 224 25.22 -12.24 -3.53
CA ASP A 224 26.02 -11.01 -3.62
C ASP A 224 25.62 -10.03 -2.51
N SER A 225 26.62 -9.54 -1.77
CA SER A 225 26.39 -8.65 -0.63
C SER A 225 26.28 -7.18 -1.02
N ASN A 226 26.52 -6.84 -2.29
CA ASN A 226 26.53 -5.44 -2.71
C ASN A 226 26.23 -5.29 -4.22
N VAL A 227 24.97 -5.49 -4.58
CA VAL A 227 24.48 -5.22 -5.94
C VAL A 227 24.06 -3.77 -6.09
N LYS A 228 24.34 -3.18 -7.24
CA LYS A 228 23.87 -1.83 -7.59
C LYS A 228 22.49 -1.92 -8.22
N ILE A 229 21.52 -1.17 -7.72
CA ILE A 229 20.20 -1.01 -8.31
C ILE A 229 20.08 0.44 -8.78
N GLU A 230 19.71 0.64 -10.05
CA GLU A 230 19.48 1.94 -10.67
C GLU A 230 17.99 2.06 -10.99
N ILE A 231 17.38 3.19 -10.60
CA ILE A 231 16.00 3.53 -10.92
C ILE A 231 16.06 4.78 -11.78
N VAL A 232 15.81 4.60 -13.08
CA VAL A 232 15.81 5.68 -14.07
C VAL A 232 14.38 6.17 -14.24
N HIS A 233 14.13 7.43 -13.88
CA HIS A 233 12.81 8.03 -13.89
C HIS A 233 12.91 9.56 -14.11
N ASN A 234 12.04 10.13 -14.94
CA ASN A 234 11.91 11.56 -15.24
C ASN A 234 13.25 12.27 -15.53
N GLY A 235 14.12 11.59 -16.31
CA GLY A 235 15.46 12.09 -16.63
C GLY A 235 16.49 12.04 -15.49
N ILE A 236 16.13 11.44 -14.35
CA ILE A 236 16.97 11.25 -13.16
C ILE A 236 17.32 9.77 -13.02
N THR A 237 18.48 9.48 -12.44
CA THR A 237 18.88 8.12 -12.04
C THR A 237 19.17 8.10 -10.55
N ASP A 238 18.32 7.43 -9.77
CA ASP A 238 18.60 7.09 -8.39
C ASP A 238 19.40 5.78 -8.31
N VAL A 239 20.36 5.72 -7.38
CA VAL A 239 21.24 4.57 -7.21
C VAL A 239 21.16 4.06 -5.78
N LEU A 240 20.84 2.77 -5.65
CA LEU A 240 20.77 2.03 -4.39
C LEU A 240 21.78 0.88 -4.41
N PHE A 241 22.19 0.46 -3.22
CA PHE A 241 23.00 -0.74 -3.04
C PHE A 241 22.26 -1.71 -2.12
N MET A 242 22.24 -2.99 -2.48
CA MET A 242 21.52 -4.02 -1.73
C MET A 242 22.41 -5.21 -1.41
N ASP A 243 22.29 -5.70 -0.18
CA ASP A 243 22.83 -6.99 0.25
C ASP A 243 21.77 -8.08 -0.01
N LEU A 244 22.08 -9.04 -0.89
CA LEU A 244 21.15 -10.12 -1.22
C LEU A 244 21.22 -11.28 -0.21
N ARG A 245 22.15 -11.27 0.75
CA ARG A 245 22.31 -12.36 1.72
C ARG A 245 21.16 -12.38 2.72
N PRO A 246 20.47 -13.53 2.93
CA PRO A 246 19.43 -13.67 3.93
C PRO A 246 19.87 -13.32 5.37
N SER A 247 21.17 -13.43 5.68
CA SER A 247 21.72 -13.21 7.03
C SER A 247 22.08 -11.75 7.36
N SER A 248 22.05 -10.84 6.39
CA SER A 248 22.54 -9.45 6.57
C SER A 248 21.82 -8.40 5.72
N GLY A 249 21.08 -8.80 4.68
CA GLY A 249 20.19 -7.94 3.92
C GLY A 249 18.72 -8.05 4.34
N PRO A 250 17.80 -7.41 3.58
CA PRO A 250 16.36 -7.57 3.77
C PRO A 250 15.94 -9.05 3.73
N SER A 251 14.85 -9.39 4.40
CA SER A 251 14.21 -10.70 4.26
C SER A 251 13.87 -11.00 2.80
N ALA A 252 13.81 -12.28 2.44
CA ALA A 252 13.34 -12.67 1.12
C ALA A 252 11.87 -12.25 0.89
N GLY A 253 11.50 -12.04 -0.36
CA GLY A 253 10.21 -11.48 -0.78
C GLY A 253 10.36 -10.08 -1.36
N TRP A 254 9.23 -9.36 -1.47
CA TRP A 254 9.19 -8.01 -2.02
C TRP A 254 9.88 -7.00 -1.10
N VAL A 255 10.92 -6.35 -1.61
CA VAL A 255 11.66 -5.28 -0.94
C VAL A 255 11.28 -3.96 -1.58
N ASP A 256 10.73 -3.04 -0.78
CA ASP A 256 10.41 -1.67 -1.22
C ASP A 256 11.69 -0.88 -1.50
N LEU A 257 11.78 -0.30 -2.70
CA LEU A 257 12.89 0.53 -3.14
C LEU A 257 12.59 2.01 -3.06
N GLY A 258 11.31 2.41 -2.97
CA GLY A 258 10.87 3.80 -2.85
C GLY A 258 9.77 4.18 -3.84
N SER A 259 9.44 5.47 -3.88
CA SER A 259 8.43 6.04 -4.78
C SER A 259 9.03 7.10 -5.69
N TYR A 260 8.75 7.01 -6.98
CA TYR A 260 9.42 7.78 -8.04
C TYR A 260 8.40 8.26 -9.07
N TYR A 261 8.61 9.45 -9.61
CA TYR A 261 7.78 9.97 -10.69
C TYR A 261 8.35 9.54 -12.04
N PHE A 262 7.53 8.89 -12.86
CA PHE A 262 7.81 8.45 -14.22
C PHE A 262 7.17 9.43 -15.23
N SER A 263 7.92 9.82 -16.26
CA SER A 263 7.46 10.68 -17.36
C SER A 263 6.58 9.95 -18.37
N GLY A 264 6.72 8.62 -18.45
CA GLY A 264 5.96 7.76 -19.35
C GLY A 264 6.36 7.86 -20.82
N ASP A 265 7.65 8.08 -21.07
CA ASP A 265 8.24 8.15 -22.42
C ASP A 265 8.93 6.84 -22.86
N ASP A 266 8.68 5.74 -22.14
CA ASP A 266 9.27 4.41 -22.31
C ASP A 266 10.80 4.31 -22.10
N SER A 267 11.49 5.40 -21.77
CA SER A 267 12.95 5.39 -21.53
C SER A 267 13.36 4.98 -20.11
N GLU A 268 12.38 4.80 -19.24
CA GLU A 268 12.52 4.64 -17.80
C GLU A 268 12.51 3.17 -17.37
N PHE A 269 13.34 2.80 -16.38
CA PHE A 269 13.53 1.40 -16.00
C PHE A 269 14.16 1.22 -14.62
N VAL A 270 14.05 0.01 -14.10
CA VAL A 270 14.83 -0.48 -12.95
C VAL A 270 15.91 -1.43 -13.47
N ARG A 271 17.15 -1.25 -13.04
CA ARG A 271 18.28 -2.09 -13.46
C ARG A 271 19.10 -2.55 -12.27
N LEU A 272 19.31 -3.85 -12.15
CA LEU A 272 20.23 -4.43 -11.19
C LEU A 272 21.53 -4.81 -11.90
N THR A 273 22.67 -4.38 -11.35
CA THR A 273 24.01 -4.63 -11.88
C THR A 273 24.89 -5.27 -10.81
N ARG A 274 25.58 -6.34 -11.17
CA ARG A 274 26.63 -6.90 -10.34
C ARG A 274 27.88 -6.03 -10.41
N THR A 275 28.33 -5.51 -9.26
CA THR A 275 29.48 -4.59 -9.19
C THR A 275 30.72 -5.15 -8.49
N GLN A 276 30.61 -6.24 -7.71
CA GLN A 276 31.72 -6.75 -6.90
C GLN A 276 32.52 -7.86 -7.61
N PRO A 277 33.87 -7.85 -7.51
CA PRO A 277 34.73 -8.89 -8.06
C PRO A 277 34.54 -10.26 -7.39
N THR A 278 34.85 -11.32 -8.14
CA THR A 278 34.74 -12.72 -7.73
C THR A 278 35.83 -13.11 -6.71
N THR A 279 35.67 -12.77 -5.44
CA THR A 279 36.35 -13.50 -4.36
C THR A 279 35.42 -14.59 -3.85
N GLY A 280 35.54 -15.78 -4.43
CA GLY A 280 34.65 -16.92 -4.19
C GLY A 280 33.51 -17.01 -5.21
N LYS A 281 32.78 -18.15 -5.22
CA LYS A 281 31.61 -18.37 -6.09
C LYS A 281 30.41 -17.57 -5.58
N ILE A 282 30.50 -16.24 -5.62
CA ILE A 282 29.40 -15.32 -5.34
C ILE A 282 28.56 -15.20 -6.61
N ILE A 283 27.25 -15.19 -6.47
CA ILE A 283 26.29 -15.17 -7.56
C ILE A 283 25.23 -14.11 -7.24
N THR A 284 24.96 -13.27 -8.23
CA THR A 284 23.83 -12.34 -8.20
C THR A 284 22.63 -13.09 -8.76
N ARG A 285 21.51 -13.11 -8.03
CA ARG A 285 20.24 -13.64 -8.53
C ARG A 285 19.16 -12.59 -8.48
N ALA A 286 18.28 -12.63 -9.46
CA ALA A 286 17.14 -11.77 -9.59
C ALA A 286 16.03 -12.52 -10.35
N ASP A 287 14.84 -11.97 -10.26
CA ASP A 287 13.62 -12.60 -10.76
C ASP A 287 12.66 -11.49 -11.20
N ALA A 288 11.77 -11.03 -10.32
CA ALA A 288 10.74 -10.07 -10.66
C ALA A 288 10.96 -8.65 -10.06
N GLY A 289 10.46 -7.65 -10.80
CA GLY A 289 10.24 -6.29 -10.32
C GLY A 289 8.74 -5.98 -10.28
N SER A 290 8.30 -5.22 -9.28
CA SER A 290 6.90 -4.78 -9.13
C SER A 290 6.82 -3.27 -9.03
N LEU A 291 5.84 -2.68 -9.71
CA LEU A 291 5.58 -1.26 -9.72
C LEU A 291 4.09 -1.01 -9.42
N ALA A 292 3.81 -0.20 -8.41
CA ALA A 292 2.46 0.26 -8.11
C ALA A 292 2.30 1.72 -8.52
N ASN A 293 1.58 1.97 -9.62
CA ASN A 293 1.45 3.30 -10.22
C ASN A 293 0.21 4.04 -9.71
N TYR A 294 0.40 5.27 -9.22
CA TYR A 294 -0.65 6.19 -8.77
C TYR A 294 -1.07 7.09 -9.93
N TYR A 295 -2.25 6.83 -10.50
CA TYR A 295 -2.78 7.62 -11.60
C TYR A 295 -3.43 8.92 -11.11
N ASP A 296 -2.85 10.06 -11.49
CA ASP A 296 -3.58 11.32 -11.62
C ASP A 296 -3.86 11.53 -13.12
N THR A 297 -5.10 11.26 -13.53
CA THR A 297 -5.74 11.46 -14.86
C THR A 297 -5.88 10.27 -15.84
N MET A 298 -7.14 9.78 -15.93
CA MET A 298 -7.91 9.17 -17.04
C MET A 298 -7.63 7.75 -17.61
N ASN A 299 -8.49 6.81 -17.17
CA ASN A 299 -9.50 6.03 -17.94
C ASN A 299 -9.09 5.14 -19.15
N LYS A 300 -9.05 3.81 -18.93
CA LYS A 300 -9.84 2.79 -19.66
C LYS A 300 -9.62 1.37 -19.09
N ARG A 301 -10.66 0.88 -18.41
CA ARG A 301 -11.12 -0.51 -18.17
C ARG A 301 -10.18 -1.56 -17.54
N TRP A 302 -10.86 -2.40 -16.76
CA TRP A 302 -10.53 -3.71 -16.15
C TRP A 302 -9.89 -3.62 -14.76
N ILE A 303 -10.59 -4.21 -13.78
CA ILE A 303 -10.40 -4.09 -12.31
C ILE A 303 -10.54 -5.48 -11.69
N THR A 304 -9.66 -5.84 -10.75
CA THR A 304 -9.96 -6.74 -9.61
C THR A 304 -9.08 -6.41 -8.39
N PHE A 305 -9.69 -6.50 -7.19
CA PHE A 305 -9.22 -5.99 -5.88
C PHE A 305 -8.75 -7.10 -4.93
N ASP A 306 -7.91 -6.77 -3.93
CA ASP A 306 -7.55 -7.71 -2.86
C ASP A 306 -7.65 -7.22 -1.39
N GLU A 307 -7.98 -5.95 -1.03
CA GLU A 307 -8.18 -5.64 0.42
C GLU A 307 -8.97 -4.33 0.78
N ILE A 308 -10.19 -4.19 0.25
CA ILE A 308 -11.24 -3.26 0.72
C ILE A 308 -12.57 -4.00 0.63
N ASP A 309 -13.41 -3.95 1.68
CA ASP A 309 -14.73 -4.60 1.68
C ASP A 309 -15.76 -3.73 0.97
N PHE A 310 -16.27 -4.26 -0.15
CA PHE A 310 -17.35 -3.70 -0.94
C PHE A 310 -18.56 -4.63 -0.83
N PRO A 311 -19.46 -4.42 0.16
CA PRO A 311 -20.66 -5.25 0.24
C PRO A 311 -21.54 -5.07 -1.02
N ASP A 312 -21.39 -3.94 -1.72
CA ASP A 312 -21.98 -3.69 -3.03
C ASP A 312 -21.20 -2.62 -3.82
N SER A 313 -21.61 -2.40 -5.07
CA SER A 313 -21.03 -1.41 -6.00
C SER A 313 -21.18 0.07 -5.60
N HIS A 314 -21.82 0.36 -4.46
CA HIS A 314 -22.16 1.71 -4.00
C HIS A 314 -21.63 2.00 -2.59
N THR A 315 -20.91 1.05 -1.98
CA THR A 315 -20.52 1.11 -0.57
C THR A 315 -19.05 0.77 -0.42
N ALA A 316 -18.26 1.71 0.13
CA ALA A 316 -16.88 1.46 0.53
C ALA A 316 -16.76 1.52 2.05
N ILE A 317 -16.17 0.48 2.65
CA ILE A 317 -15.89 0.41 4.09
C ILE A 317 -14.38 0.32 4.30
N LEU A 318 -13.83 1.23 5.09
CA LEU A 318 -12.41 1.23 5.48
C LEU A 318 -12.32 0.84 6.96
N THR A 319 -11.70 -0.30 7.24
CA THR A 319 -11.54 -0.87 8.60
C THR A 319 -10.07 -1.06 8.96
N ASP A 320 -9.78 -1.22 10.27
CA ASP A 320 -8.43 -1.37 10.84
C ASP A 320 -7.89 -2.81 10.86
N SER A 321 -8.46 -3.78 10.11
CA SER A 321 -7.98 -5.16 10.25
C SER A 321 -8.02 -6.03 9.00
N SER A 322 -6.82 -6.40 8.55
CA SER A 322 -6.52 -7.77 8.14
C SER A 322 -6.95 -8.75 9.24
N HIS A 323 -7.69 -9.78 8.84
CA HIS A 323 -8.37 -10.77 9.67
C HIS A 323 -7.45 -11.44 10.71
N GLY A 324 -7.52 -10.98 11.97
CA GLY A 324 -6.89 -11.65 13.10
C GLY A 324 -7.62 -12.93 13.57
N SER A 325 -8.66 -13.38 12.85
CA SER A 325 -9.43 -14.59 13.16
C SER A 325 -8.99 -15.83 12.38
N ASP A 326 -8.02 -15.72 11.46
CA ASP A 326 -7.53 -16.87 10.67
C ASP A 326 -6.36 -17.64 11.34
N TYR A 327 -6.09 -17.36 12.61
CA TYR A 327 -5.21 -18.18 13.44
C TYR A 327 -5.89 -18.49 14.78
N ASP A 328 -6.76 -19.50 14.76
CA ASP A 328 -6.86 -20.53 15.81
C ASP A 328 -7.95 -21.57 15.43
N LEU A 329 -7.52 -22.64 14.74
CA LEU A 329 -7.67 -24.04 15.15
C LEU A 329 -6.49 -24.85 14.61
#